data_AF-A0AAW9G168-F1
#
_entry.id   AF-A0AAW9G168-F1
#
_cell.length_a   1.000
_cell.length_b   1.000
_cell.length_c   1.000
_cell.angle_alpha   90.00
_cell.angle_beta   90.00
_cell.angle_gamma   90.00
#
_symmetry.space_group_name_H-M   'P 1'
#
loop_
_entity.id
_entity.type
_entity.pdbx_description
1 polymer ?
#
loop_
_entity_poly.entity_id
_entity_poly.type
_entity_poly.pdbx_seq_one_letter_code
_entity_poly.pdbx_strand_id
1 'polypeptide(L)'
;MKNFLKQTVKKGLEWAAKNPKKFFTYSMVFLSLSFIGSLIQGIFFPSQSTFKIKPPNLYSKSNTTQQINKNQEKEMEKIVNELKILKMKRDRKELQKEDSLRIEYLYNQYQELQHGH
;
A
#
# COMPACT_ATOMS: atom_id res chain seq x y z
N MET A 1 -20.23 10.99 38.53
CA MET A 1 -19.85 11.77 37.32
C MET A 1 -20.95 12.72 36.80
N LYS A 2 -22.20 12.29 36.58
CA LYS A 2 -23.26 13.14 35.99
C LYS A 2 -23.57 14.44 36.78
N ASN A 3 -23.50 14.42 38.12
CA ASN A 3 -23.79 15.60 38.93
C ASN A 3 -22.71 16.68 38.85
N PHE A 4 -21.44 16.29 38.70
CA PHE A 4 -20.33 17.23 38.52
C PHE A 4 -20.43 17.98 37.19
N LEU A 5 -20.72 17.27 36.10
CA LEU A 5 -20.99 17.88 34.78
C LEU A 5 -22.14 18.90 34.84
N LYS A 6 -23.27 18.53 35.45
CA LYS A 6 -24.41 19.45 35.63
C LYS A 6 -24.03 20.70 36.42
N GLN A 7 -23.23 20.55 37.47
CA GLN A 7 -22.83 21.65 38.33
C GLN A 7 -21.84 22.59 37.64
N THR A 8 -20.89 22.05 36.87
CA THR A 8 -19.92 22.83 36.08
C THR A 8 -20.61 23.61 34.96
N VAL A 9 -21.58 23.00 34.26
CA VAL A 9 -22.37 23.68 33.22
C VAL A 9 -23.18 24.82 33.82
N LYS A 10 -23.85 24.61 34.96
CA LYS A 10 -24.60 25.67 35.65
C LYS A 10 -23.70 26.84 36.06
N LYS A 11 -22.55 26.56 36.67
CA LYS A 11 -21.58 27.60 37.05
C LYS A 11 -21.02 28.36 35.84
N GLY A 12 -20.75 27.66 34.74
CA GLY A 12 -20.34 28.27 33.48
C GLY A 12 -21.42 29.18 32.88
N LEU A 13 -22.68 28.76 32.93
CA LEU A 13 -23.83 29.53 32.45
C LEU A 13 -24.06 30.79 33.29
N GLU A 14 -24.00 30.68 34.61
CA GLU A 14 -24.11 31.82 35.54
C GLU A 14 -22.95 32.82 35.34
N TRP A 15 -21.73 32.32 35.11
CA TRP A 15 -20.59 33.18 34.80
C TRP A 15 -20.75 33.93 33.47
N ALA A 16 -21.24 33.24 32.43
CA ALA A 16 -21.52 33.83 31.12
C ALA A 16 -22.60 34.91 31.20
N ALA A 17 -23.67 34.66 31.97
CA ALA A 17 -24.73 35.65 32.22
C ALA A 17 -24.21 36.88 32.99
N LYS A 18 -23.30 36.69 33.94
CA LYS A 18 -22.72 37.78 34.75
C LYS A 18 -21.72 38.64 33.97
N ASN A 19 -21.01 38.07 32.99
CA ASN A 19 -19.97 38.76 32.22
C ASN A 19 -20.11 38.52 30.70
N PRO A 20 -21.19 39.02 30.08
CA PRO A 20 -21.51 38.70 28.68
C PRO A 20 -20.41 39.16 27.72
N LYS A 21 -19.86 40.37 27.90
CA LYS A 21 -18.79 40.91 27.04
C LYS A 21 -17.57 39.98 26.96
N LYS A 22 -17.09 39.51 28.12
CA LYS A 22 -15.93 38.61 28.18
C LYS A 22 -16.24 37.25 27.55
N PHE A 23 -17.43 36.71 27.80
CA PHE A 23 -17.88 35.46 27.19
C PHE A 23 -17.88 35.54 25.66
N PHE A 24 -18.43 36.63 25.10
CA PHE A 24 -18.41 36.86 23.65
C PHE A 24 -16.99 37.02 23.11
N THR A 25 -16.11 37.75 23.81
CA THR A 25 -14.71 37.90 23.39
C THR A 25 -14.00 36.55 23.32
N TYR A 26 -14.08 35.72 24.37
CA TYR A 26 -13.46 34.39 24.36
C TYR A 26 -14.06 33.47 23.29
N SER A 27 -15.38 33.52 23.13
CA SER A 27 -16.07 32.74 22.09
C SER A 27 -15.63 33.17 20.70
N MET A 28 -15.47 34.47 20.46
CA MET A 28 -15.00 35.02 19.20
C MET A 28 -13.57 34.58 18.90
N VAL A 29 -12.66 34.68 19.88
CA VAL A 29 -11.27 34.23 19.73
C VAL A 29 -11.21 32.73 19.44
N PHE A 30 -11.99 31.92 20.17
CA PHE A 30 -12.07 30.48 19.94
C PHE A 30 -12.58 30.16 18.54
N LEU A 31 -13.65 30.82 18.09
CA LEU A 31 -14.23 30.65 16.76
C LEU A 31 -13.22 31.03 15.68
N SER A 32 -12.50 32.14 15.85
CA SER A 32 -11.45 32.58 14.92
C SER A 32 -10.30 31.57 14.85
N LEU A 33 -9.80 31.06 15.98
CA LEU A 33 -8.76 30.03 15.98
C LEU A 33 -9.24 28.74 15.32
N SER A 34 -10.46 28.32 15.61
CA SER A 34 -11.04 27.10 15.04
C SER A 34 -11.25 27.24 13.54
N PHE A 35 -11.62 28.43 13.06
CA PHE A 35 -11.74 28.72 11.64
C PHE A 35 -10.39 28.66 10.93
N ILE A 36 -9.34 29.29 11.50
CA ILE A 36 -7.97 29.20 10.98
C ILE A 36 -7.49 27.74 10.94
N GLY A 37 -7.75 26.97 12.00
CA GLY A 37 -7.45 25.54 12.04
C GLY A 37 -8.17 24.76 10.93
N SER A 38 -9.45 25.05 10.68
CA SER A 38 -10.22 24.44 9.59
C SER A 38 -9.69 24.82 8.21
N LEU A 39 -9.20 26.04 8.01
CA LEU A 39 -8.58 26.47 6.76
C LEU A 39 -7.27 25.72 6.51
N ILE A 40 -6.41 25.63 7.53
CA ILE A 40 -5.17 24.87 7.46
C ILE A 40 -5.48 23.40 7.18
N GLN A 41 -6.46 22.80 7.87
CA GLN A 41 -6.89 21.43 7.60
C GLN A 41 -7.38 21.27 6.16
N GLY A 42 -8.16 22.22 5.62
CA GLY A 42 -8.63 22.17 4.24
C GLY A 42 -7.51 22.26 3.19
N ILE A 43 -6.45 23.03 3.46
CA ILE A 43 -5.30 23.20 2.55
C ILE A 43 -4.31 22.03 2.66
N PHE A 44 -3.97 21.62 3.88
CA PHE A 44 -2.93 20.60 4.13
C PHE A 44 -3.46 19.16 4.11
N PHE A 45 -4.73 18.97 4.47
CA PHE A 45 -5.44 17.69 4.37
C PHE A 45 -6.58 17.85 3.38
N PRO A 46 -6.30 17.88 2.06
CA PRO A 46 -7.37 17.82 1.07
C PRO A 46 -8.21 16.58 1.38
N SER A 47 -9.44 16.79 1.88
CA SER A 47 -10.33 15.68 2.16
C SER A 47 -10.51 14.95 0.85
N GLN A 48 -10.17 13.67 0.84
CA GLN A 48 -10.32 12.80 -0.34
C GLN A 48 -11.81 12.49 -0.58
N SER A 49 -12.69 13.49 -0.37
CA SER A 49 -14.14 13.48 -0.52
C SER A 49 -14.57 13.88 -1.93
N THR A 50 -13.63 14.10 -2.86
CA THR A 50 -13.93 13.92 -4.27
C THR A 50 -14.29 12.45 -4.42
N PHE A 51 -15.58 12.19 -4.68
CA PHE A 51 -16.15 10.88 -4.97
C PHE A 51 -15.11 9.97 -5.63
N LYS A 52 -14.47 9.12 -4.83
CA LYS A 52 -13.60 8.05 -5.33
C LYS A 52 -14.51 6.95 -5.85
N ILE A 53 -15.33 7.26 -6.85
CA ILE A 53 -15.90 6.24 -7.71
C ILE A 53 -14.71 5.78 -8.53
N LYS A 54 -13.92 4.88 -7.96
CA LYS A 54 -12.95 4.11 -8.72
C LYS A 54 -13.82 3.11 -9.47
N PRO A 55 -14.07 3.29 -10.78
CA PRO A 55 -14.87 2.32 -11.50
C PRO A 55 -14.20 0.94 -11.30
N PRO A 56 -14.99 -0.11 -11.02
CA PRO A 56 -14.41 -1.44 -10.89
C PRO A 56 -13.65 -1.74 -12.18
N ASN A 57 -12.41 -2.19 -12.04
CA ASN A 57 -11.57 -2.51 -13.17
C ASN A 57 -12.17 -3.77 -13.80
N LEU A 58 -13.07 -3.61 -14.78
CA LEU A 58 -13.88 -4.70 -15.35
C LEU A 58 -13.01 -5.79 -15.98
N TYR A 59 -11.76 -5.48 -16.30
CA TYR A 59 -10.74 -6.44 -16.74
C TYR A 59 -9.38 -6.12 -16.09
N SER A 60 -9.07 -6.77 -14.98
CA SER A 60 -7.74 -6.73 -14.36
C SER A 60 -6.85 -7.89 -14.82
N LYS A 61 -6.74 -8.11 -16.14
CA LYS A 61 -5.79 -9.10 -16.67
C LYS A 61 -4.33 -8.67 -16.53
N SER A 62 -4.03 -7.37 -16.52
CA SER A 62 -2.65 -6.88 -16.54
C SER A 62 -1.84 -7.20 -15.28
N ASN A 63 -2.45 -7.11 -14.09
CA ASN A 63 -1.74 -7.38 -12.83
C ASN A 63 -1.45 -8.88 -12.65
N THR A 64 -2.40 -9.74 -13.05
CA THR A 64 -2.21 -11.19 -13.02
C THR A 64 -1.15 -11.63 -14.04
N THR A 65 -1.18 -11.09 -15.26
CA THR A 65 -0.14 -11.37 -16.28
C THR A 65 1.22 -10.84 -15.85
N GLN A 66 1.32 -9.66 -15.24
CA GLN A 66 2.59 -9.15 -14.71
C GLN A 66 3.15 -10.04 -13.59
N GLN A 67 2.31 -10.53 -12.69
CA GLN A 67 2.74 -11.43 -11.63
C GLN A 67 3.12 -12.82 -12.16
N ILE A 68 2.40 -13.33 -13.17
CA ILE A 68 2.73 -14.58 -13.86
C ILE A 68 4.07 -14.44 -14.60
N ASN A 69 4.27 -13.36 -15.36
CA ASN A 69 5.52 -13.09 -16.08
C ASN A 69 6.70 -12.95 -15.12
N LYS A 70 6.53 -12.26 -13.99
CA LYS A 70 7.59 -12.12 -12.97
C LYS A 70 7.95 -13.44 -12.30
N ASN A 71 6.98 -14.34 -12.13
CA ASN A 71 7.24 -15.67 -11.60
C ASN A 71 7.90 -16.57 -12.65
N GLN A 72 7.47 -16.51 -13.92
CA GLN A 72 8.10 -17.23 -15.03
C GLN A 72 9.56 -16.80 -15.24
N GLU A 73 9.86 -15.50 -15.18
CA GLU A 73 11.21 -14.95 -15.28
C GLU A 73 12.14 -15.51 -14.19
N LYS A 74 11.66 -15.60 -12.94
CA LYS A 74 12.41 -16.19 -11.83
C LYS A 74 12.69 -17.68 -12.01
N GLU A 75 11.70 -18.45 -12.48
CA GLU A 75 11.89 -19.88 -12.75
C GLU A 75 12.88 -20.10 -13.93
N MET A 76 12.81 -19.27 -14.97
CA MET A 76 13.78 -19.28 -16.07
C MET A 76 15.20 -18.96 -15.58
N GLU A 77 15.36 -17.95 -14.72
CA GLU A 77 16.66 -17.59 -14.15
C GLU A 77 17.26 -18.75 -13.34
N LYS A 78 16.44 -19.46 -12.57
CA LYS A 78 16.88 -20.64 -11.82
C LYS A 78 17.38 -21.76 -12.74
N ILE A 79 16.65 -22.05 -13.81
CA ILE A 79 17.04 -23.06 -14.80
C ILE A 79 18.37 -22.67 -15.48
N VAL A 80 18.53 -21.41 -15.87
CA VAL A 80 19.77 -20.91 -16.48
C VAL A 80 20.96 -21.04 -15.52
N ASN A 81 20.77 -20.76 -14.24
CA ASN A 81 21.80 -20.94 -13.23
C ASN A 81 22.19 -22.41 -13.03
N GLU A 82 21.23 -23.34 -13.02
CA GLU A 82 21.52 -24.79 -12.97
C GLU A 82 22.29 -25.25 -14.21
N LEU A 83 21.87 -24.84 -15.42
CA LEU A 83 22.57 -25.16 -16.67
C LEU A 83 23.99 -24.60 -16.70
N LYS A 84 24.22 -23.41 -16.12
CA LYS A 84 25.56 -22.82 -16.00
C LYS A 84 26.48 -23.68 -15.13
N ILE A 85 25.98 -24.24 -14.03
CA ILE A 85 26.76 -25.15 -13.17
C ILE A 85 27.11 -26.42 -13.94
N LEU A 86 26.17 -26.99 -14.69
CA LEU A 86 26.40 -28.18 -15.53
C LEU A 86 27.40 -27.91 -16.65
N LYS A 87 27.37 -26.70 -17.24
CA LYS A 87 28.39 -26.24 -18.19
C LYS A 87 29.79 -26.20 -17.56
N MET A 88 29.91 -25.70 -16.33
CA MET A 88 31.19 -25.70 -15.61
C MET A 88 31.70 -27.13 -15.33
N LYS A 89 30.82 -28.08 -14.98
CA LYS A 89 31.19 -29.50 -14.84
C LYS A 89 31.69 -30.09 -16.16
N ARG A 90 31.03 -29.79 -17.28
CA ARG A 90 31.47 -30.18 -18.63
C ARG A 90 32.86 -29.64 -18.93
N ASP A 91 33.10 -28.37 -18.65
CA ASP A 91 34.40 -27.74 -18.91
C ASP A 91 35.53 -28.36 -18.05
N ARG A 92 35.17 -28.91 -16.88
CA ARG A 92 36.07 -29.70 -16.00
C ARG A 92 36.17 -31.18 -16.38
N LYS A 93 35.45 -31.65 -17.41
CA LYS A 93 35.33 -33.07 -17.81
C LYS A 93 34.73 -33.99 -16.74
N GLU A 94 33.95 -33.44 -15.82
CA GLU A 94 33.30 -34.16 -14.70
C GLU A 94 31.82 -34.47 -14.98
N LEU A 95 31.35 -34.26 -16.22
CA LEU A 95 29.96 -34.44 -16.60
C LEU A 95 29.60 -35.94 -16.64
N GLN A 96 28.55 -36.34 -15.92
CA GLN A 96 28.07 -37.72 -15.92
C GLN A 96 26.87 -37.92 -16.85
N LYS A 97 26.47 -39.17 -17.11
CA LYS A 97 25.33 -39.48 -18.01
C LYS A 97 24.00 -39.03 -17.40
N GLU A 98 23.90 -39.06 -16.08
CA GLU A 98 22.77 -38.58 -15.28
C GLU A 98 22.60 -37.07 -15.45
N ASP A 99 23.71 -36.32 -15.55
CA ASP A 99 23.69 -34.89 -15.84
C ASP A 99 23.12 -34.62 -17.25
N SER A 100 23.27 -35.54 -18.22
CA SER A 100 22.71 -35.37 -19.57
C SER A 100 21.18 -35.40 -19.57
N LEU A 101 20.57 -36.35 -18.85
CA LEU A 101 19.12 -36.40 -18.67
C LEU A 101 18.61 -35.15 -17.95
N ARG A 102 19.37 -34.65 -16.97
CA ARG A 102 19.03 -33.42 -16.25
C ARG A 102 19.09 -32.19 -17.15
N ILE A 103 20.08 -32.10 -18.04
CA ILE A 103 20.20 -31.01 -19.04
C ILE A 103 18.99 -31.02 -19.97
N GLU A 104 18.60 -32.18 -20.50
CA GLU A 104 17.46 -32.31 -21.40
C GLU A 104 16.14 -31.89 -20.71
N TYR A 105 15.94 -32.36 -19.47
CA TYR A 105 14.79 -31.96 -18.66
C TYR A 105 14.75 -30.44 -18.43
N LEU A 106 15.86 -29.84 -18.00
CA LEU A 106 15.96 -28.39 -17.76
C LEU A 106 15.76 -27.58 -19.03
N TYR A 107 16.27 -28.07 -20.17
CA TYR A 107 16.10 -27.41 -21.46
C TYR A 107 14.63 -27.42 -21.90
N ASN A 108 13.95 -28.57 -21.79
CA ASN A 108 12.53 -28.66 -22.14
C ASN A 108 11.66 -27.77 -21.24
N GLN A 109 11.94 -27.76 -19.94
CA GLN A 109 11.25 -26.88 -19.00
C GLN A 109 11.45 -25.39 -19.33
N TYR A 110 12.66 -25.00 -19.76
CA TYR A 110 12.92 -23.63 -20.22
C TYR A 110 12.13 -23.28 -21.49
N GLN A 111 12.07 -24.21 -22.46
CA GLN A 111 11.33 -24.02 -23.71
C GLN A 111 9.82 -23.87 -23.46
N GLU A 112 9.25 -24.66 -22.55
CA GLU A 112 7.85 -24.54 -22.12
C GLU A 112 7.55 -23.20 -21.45
N LEU A 113 8.47 -22.68 -20.63
CA LEU A 113 8.32 -21.38 -19.99
C LEU A 113 8.45 -20.21 -20.99
N GLN A 114 9.29 -20.36 -22.02
CA GLN A 114 9.53 -19.33 -23.04
C GLN A 114 8.41 -19.23 -24.06
N HIS A 115 7.88 -20.37 -24.53
CA HIS A 115 6.88 -20.45 -25.60
C HIS A 115 5.48 -20.77 -25.09
N GLY A 116 5.22 -20.50 -23.80
CA GLY A 116 3.99 -20.88 -23.07
C GLY A 116 2.79 -21.01 -24.00
N HIS A 117 2.25 -22.23 -24.07
CA HIS A 117 1.16 -22.63 -24.97
C HIS A 117 0.10 -21.54 -25.18
#